data_AF-A0A2V2SUD4-F1
#
_entry.id   AF-A0A2V2SUD4-F1
#
_cell.length_a   1.000
_cell.length_b   1.000
_cell.length_c   1.000
_cell.angle_alpha   90.00
_cell.angle_beta   90.00
_cell.angle_gamma   90.00
#
_symmetry.space_group_name_H-M   'P 1'
#
loop_
_entity.id
_entity.type
_entity.pdbx_description
1 polymer ?
#
loop_
_entity_poly.entity_id
_entity_poly.type
_entity_poly.pdbx_seq_one_letter_code
_entity_poly.pdbx_strand_id
1 'polypeptide(L)'
;MSTSTENQNGERMSFENRLSPAMTSEIKVFLCALVVALLALRVGNHNLILASLWAEDGTVFLNQANAIGFHSLWLPYNGYLHLYPRITALLATWLPLSAVPLFFNVSWFLAVAAAVFSLYYFARKQAFGPMTCLLLIACVLLQPSSGETLFTLTNAQWFIGIALILYICGPNNPKPNPATYLALALAALTGPFALIALPVLLVQSLYARKAMPSLGSCLILLICSGIQLYFLINSDRMGGSRVLDTNYQHWLKALWTSLSFGLSSRTGSICALAIWVIFLTATAKQLRSGNRQAITLQISLLFLAGLLLAAGMMTEKQAPHTLSPLGAGSRYYLIPYTLLIVSAFLSFRRYPVLGLLALLLFSIICTKGFMKLDRGELQWPAYTRLAKIAGPLYIPIAPNTGAFPGWSVYTEAPTHPGRTIGLPLENTYTYNVQASIQPEGLGIQPTSSDPLIRFVVPACTDSRYIGVIINAWREQDGFVQMFWGKDFAFDEQHSLRRYYPAGDTTIQFAYERRETDNTVRLDPSENQGKIVIRDIQLSCLGN
;
A
#
# COMPACT_ATOMS: atom_id res chain seq x y z
N MET A 1 18.10 23.00 47.66
CA MET A 1 17.49 22.20 46.58
C MET A 1 16.39 23.04 45.91
N SER A 2 16.73 23.94 44.98
CA SER A 2 15.72 24.62 44.13
C SER A 2 16.28 25.30 42.87
N THR A 3 17.58 25.25 42.58
CA THR A 3 18.20 26.07 41.52
C THR A 3 18.58 25.30 40.24
N SER A 4 18.40 23.98 40.16
CA SER A 4 18.80 23.19 38.97
C SER A 4 17.69 22.91 37.96
N THR A 5 16.42 23.11 38.32
CA THR A 5 15.26 22.86 37.45
C THR A 5 14.87 24.06 36.56
N GLU A 6 15.22 25.29 36.96
CA GLU A 6 14.97 26.49 36.15
C GLU A 6 15.92 26.61 34.96
N ASN A 7 17.20 26.23 35.12
CA ASN A 7 18.18 26.30 34.03
C ASN A 7 17.89 25.31 32.88
N GLN A 8 17.38 24.10 33.17
CA GLN A 8 17.03 23.14 32.11
C GLN A 8 15.78 23.52 31.31
N ASN A 9 14.84 24.25 31.92
CA ASN A 9 13.66 24.77 31.22
C ASN A 9 14.00 26.04 30.41
N GLY A 10 14.90 26.89 30.90
CA GLY A 10 15.44 28.04 30.17
C GLY A 10 16.24 27.65 28.93
N GLU A 11 17.10 26.63 29.03
CA GLU A 11 17.85 26.11 27.87
C GLU A 11 16.94 25.46 26.82
N ARG A 12 15.89 24.72 27.26
CA ARG A 12 14.89 24.08 26.38
C ARG A 12 14.06 25.07 25.57
N MET A 13 13.61 26.18 26.16
CA MET A 13 12.94 27.25 25.40
C MET A 13 13.91 27.93 24.42
N SER A 14 15.21 27.96 24.73
CA SER A 14 16.20 28.64 23.90
C SER A 14 16.57 27.87 22.62
N PHE A 15 16.36 26.55 22.53
CA PHE A 15 16.73 25.78 21.34
C PHE A 15 15.70 25.92 20.21
N GLU A 16 14.41 25.96 20.54
CA GLU A 16 13.33 26.12 19.53
C GLU A 16 13.26 27.56 18.99
N ASN A 17 13.64 28.55 19.79
CA ASN A 17 13.74 29.95 19.35
C ASN A 17 15.07 30.30 18.64
N ARG A 18 16.05 29.39 18.60
CA ARG A 18 17.37 29.61 17.97
C ARG A 18 17.53 28.98 16.59
N LEU A 19 16.55 28.21 16.12
CA LEU A 19 16.58 27.67 14.77
C LEU A 19 16.09 28.74 13.79
N SER A 20 17.00 29.31 12.99
CA SER A 20 16.60 30.20 11.91
C SER A 20 15.64 29.48 10.95
N PRO A 21 14.70 30.20 10.30
CA PRO A 21 13.83 29.62 9.29
C PRO A 21 14.60 28.84 8.21
N ALA A 22 15.78 29.31 7.83
CA ALA A 22 16.70 28.63 6.91
C ALA A 22 17.12 27.24 7.44
N MET A 23 17.58 27.15 8.69
CA MET A 23 18.00 25.88 9.30
C MET A 23 16.83 24.89 9.43
N THR A 24 15.59 25.37 9.62
CA THR A 24 14.40 24.48 9.59
C THR A 24 14.06 23.99 8.18
N SER A 25 14.34 24.78 7.14
CA SER A 25 14.14 24.38 5.75
C SER A 25 15.16 23.32 5.34
N GLU A 26 16.44 23.53 5.67
CA GLU A 26 17.53 22.59 5.40
C GLU A 26 17.28 21.22 6.03
N ILE A 27 16.82 21.17 7.28
CA ILE A 27 16.47 19.91 7.95
C ILE A 27 15.33 19.20 7.22
N LYS A 28 14.30 19.93 6.76
CA LYS A 28 13.19 19.32 6.02
C LYS A 28 13.65 18.74 4.69
N VAL A 29 14.47 19.47 3.95
CA VAL A 29 15.05 19.00 2.68
C VAL A 29 15.91 17.76 2.92
N PHE A 30 16.78 17.78 3.92
CA PHE A 30 17.62 16.63 4.27
C PHE A 30 16.79 15.40 4.66
N LEU A 31 15.75 15.58 5.48
CA LEU A 31 14.84 14.49 5.85
C LEU A 31 14.12 13.93 4.62
N CYS A 32 13.60 14.78 3.73
CA CYS A 32 13.00 14.32 2.47
C CYS A 32 13.99 13.53 1.63
N ALA A 33 15.24 14.01 1.47
CA ALA A 33 16.28 13.31 0.73
C ALA A 33 16.61 11.94 1.36
N LEU A 34 16.67 11.86 2.69
CA LEU A 34 16.87 10.60 3.41
C LEU A 34 15.70 9.63 3.18
N VAL A 35 14.45 10.10 3.26
CA VAL A 35 13.28 9.26 2.97
C VAL A 35 13.35 8.73 1.55
N VAL A 36 13.63 9.59 0.56
CA VAL A 36 13.77 9.17 -0.84
C VAL A 36 14.88 8.14 -0.98
N ALA A 37 16.06 8.35 -0.37
CA ALA A 37 17.17 7.41 -0.44
C ALA A 37 16.81 6.03 0.17
N LEU A 38 16.17 6.01 1.34
CA LEU A 38 15.76 4.78 2.00
C LEU A 38 14.65 4.04 1.23
N LEU A 39 13.69 4.77 0.68
CA LEU A 39 12.62 4.20 -0.16
C LEU A 39 13.16 3.70 -1.50
N ALA A 40 14.15 4.36 -2.09
CA ALA A 40 14.79 3.92 -3.33
C ALA A 40 15.43 2.53 -3.19
N LEU A 41 15.93 2.16 -2.00
CA LEU A 41 16.42 0.80 -1.74
C LEU A 41 15.31 -0.25 -1.92
N ARG A 42 14.05 0.11 -1.63
CA ARG A 42 12.88 -0.78 -1.71
C ARG A 42 12.30 -0.87 -3.13
N VAL A 43 12.71 -0.01 -4.06
CA VAL A 43 12.22 -0.03 -5.44
C VAL A 43 12.93 -1.13 -6.22
N GLY A 44 12.19 -2.16 -6.64
CA GLY A 44 12.67 -3.21 -7.54
C GLY A 44 12.60 -2.82 -9.01
N ASN A 45 11.60 -2.00 -9.36
CA ASN A 45 11.31 -1.58 -10.74
C ASN A 45 10.83 -0.12 -10.77
N HIS A 46 11.36 0.68 -11.71
CA HIS A 46 11.01 2.09 -11.89
C HIS A 46 9.54 2.31 -12.27
N ASN A 47 8.92 1.35 -12.96
CA ASN A 47 7.50 1.38 -13.33
C ASN A 47 6.55 1.41 -12.14
N LEU A 48 7.03 1.03 -10.96
CA LEU A 48 6.31 1.15 -9.70
C LEU A 48 5.80 2.59 -9.45
N ILE A 49 6.57 3.59 -9.88
CA ILE A 49 6.26 5.00 -9.63
C ILE A 49 5.35 5.56 -10.73
N LEU A 50 5.65 5.25 -12.00
CA LEU A 50 5.04 5.90 -13.16
C LEU A 50 3.83 5.16 -13.74
N ALA A 51 3.74 3.83 -13.53
CA ALA A 51 2.86 2.96 -14.31
C ALA A 51 2.17 1.87 -13.48
N SER A 52 2.28 1.89 -12.15
CA SER A 52 1.74 0.84 -11.29
C SER A 52 0.75 1.38 -10.26
N LEU A 53 -0.47 0.87 -10.31
CA LEU A 53 -1.47 0.97 -9.24
C LEU A 53 -1.59 -0.38 -8.53
N TRP A 54 -2.09 -0.34 -7.30
CA TRP A 54 -2.27 -1.54 -6.49
C TRP A 54 -3.71 -1.73 -6.01
N ALA A 55 -4.30 -2.86 -6.37
CA ALA A 55 -5.54 -3.42 -5.87
C ALA A 55 -6.65 -2.37 -5.73
N GLU A 56 -6.94 -1.96 -4.50
CA GLU A 56 -8.01 -1.03 -4.20
C GLU A 56 -7.83 0.35 -4.83
N ASP A 57 -6.59 0.77 -5.11
CA ASP A 57 -6.29 2.09 -5.67
C ASP A 57 -7.13 2.34 -6.94
N GLY A 58 -7.18 1.36 -7.84
CA GLY A 58 -8.02 1.44 -9.03
C GLY A 58 -9.46 1.04 -8.76
N THR A 59 -9.66 -0.22 -8.33
CA THR A 59 -10.98 -0.86 -8.32
C THR A 59 -11.95 -0.25 -7.32
N VAL A 60 -11.44 0.24 -6.19
CA VAL A 60 -12.26 0.84 -5.13
C VAL A 60 -12.17 2.35 -5.19
N PHE A 61 -10.97 2.92 -5.11
CA PHE A 61 -10.81 4.36 -4.92
C PHE A 61 -11.09 5.15 -6.20
N LEU A 62 -10.37 4.87 -7.29
CA LEU A 62 -10.51 5.61 -8.54
C LEU A 62 -11.86 5.34 -9.23
N ASN A 63 -12.26 4.07 -9.38
CA ASN A 63 -13.52 3.73 -10.05
C ASN A 63 -14.73 4.35 -9.33
N GLN A 64 -14.77 4.31 -8.00
CA GLN A 64 -15.88 4.94 -7.25
C GLN A 64 -15.81 6.47 -7.33
N ALA A 65 -14.62 7.07 -7.33
CA ALA A 65 -14.50 8.51 -7.54
C ALA A 65 -15.03 8.94 -8.92
N ASN A 66 -14.73 8.18 -9.98
CA ASN A 66 -15.28 8.41 -11.32
C ASN A 66 -16.80 8.19 -11.38
N ALA A 67 -17.31 7.16 -10.72
CA ALA A 67 -18.73 6.79 -10.80
C ALA A 67 -19.66 7.73 -10.00
N ILE A 68 -19.26 8.15 -8.80
CA ILE A 68 -20.15 8.89 -7.87
C ILE A 68 -19.57 10.22 -7.38
N GLY A 69 -18.42 10.66 -7.91
CA GLY A 69 -17.84 11.98 -7.64
C GLY A 69 -17.64 12.27 -6.15
N PHE A 70 -18.09 13.44 -5.69
CA PHE A 70 -17.95 13.89 -4.30
C PHE A 70 -18.56 12.96 -3.26
N HIS A 71 -19.58 12.17 -3.61
CA HIS A 71 -20.18 11.21 -2.67
C HIS A 71 -19.18 10.12 -2.26
N SER A 72 -18.17 9.84 -3.10
CA SER A 72 -17.11 8.88 -2.77
C SER A 72 -16.34 9.24 -1.50
N LEU A 73 -16.28 10.52 -1.12
CA LEU A 73 -15.58 10.99 0.09
C LEU A 73 -16.14 10.38 1.38
N TRP A 74 -17.44 10.08 1.39
CA TRP A 74 -18.16 9.55 2.56
C TRP A 74 -18.45 8.05 2.46
N LEU A 75 -17.97 7.40 1.40
CA LEU A 75 -18.16 5.97 1.19
C LEU A 75 -17.10 5.19 2.00
N PRO A 76 -17.51 4.44 3.06
CA PRO A 76 -16.56 3.70 3.88
C PRO A 76 -15.93 2.56 3.07
N TYR A 77 -14.74 2.14 3.51
CA TYR A 77 -14.11 0.92 3.05
C TYR A 77 -13.71 0.11 4.28
N ASN A 78 -14.05 -1.18 4.30
CA ASN A 78 -13.82 -2.06 5.46
C ASN A 78 -14.36 -1.50 6.81
N GLY A 79 -15.47 -0.77 6.78
CA GLY A 79 -16.16 -0.30 7.99
C GLY A 79 -15.63 1.00 8.60
N TYR A 80 -14.82 1.77 7.87
CA TYR A 80 -14.43 3.12 8.30
C TYR A 80 -14.17 4.03 7.09
N LEU A 81 -14.10 5.34 7.35
CA LEU A 81 -13.77 6.33 6.34
C LEU A 81 -12.28 6.31 6.01
N HIS A 82 -11.99 6.56 4.73
CA HIS A 82 -10.66 6.72 4.16
C HIS A 82 -10.53 8.12 3.54
N LEU A 83 -10.81 9.18 4.31
CA LEU A 83 -10.99 10.51 3.75
C LEU A 83 -9.79 10.98 2.92
N TYR A 84 -8.56 10.76 3.39
CA TYR A 84 -7.35 11.15 2.64
C TYR A 84 -7.18 10.40 1.30
N PRO A 85 -7.23 9.05 1.24
CA PRO A 85 -7.27 8.33 -0.03
C PRO A 85 -8.42 8.76 -0.95
N ARG A 86 -9.62 8.99 -0.39
CA ARG A 86 -10.80 9.39 -1.19
C ARG A 86 -10.66 10.77 -1.80
N ILE A 87 -10.15 11.75 -1.05
CA ILE A 87 -9.83 13.07 -1.60
C ILE A 87 -8.83 12.93 -2.74
N THR A 88 -7.74 12.18 -2.53
CA THR A 88 -6.73 11.97 -3.58
C THR A 88 -7.34 11.34 -4.84
N ALA A 89 -8.16 10.29 -4.68
CA ALA A 89 -8.81 9.64 -5.82
C ALA A 89 -9.77 10.58 -6.55
N LEU A 90 -10.54 11.40 -5.82
CA LEU A 90 -11.41 12.40 -6.40
C LEU A 90 -10.64 13.48 -7.17
N LEU A 91 -9.52 13.97 -6.63
CA LEU A 91 -8.67 14.94 -7.34
C LEU A 91 -8.08 14.33 -8.62
N ALA A 92 -7.80 13.02 -8.62
CA ALA A 92 -7.21 12.33 -9.76
C ALA A 92 -8.16 12.14 -10.94
N THR A 93 -9.48 12.25 -10.75
CA THR A 93 -10.45 12.15 -11.85
C THR A 93 -10.34 13.30 -12.84
N TRP A 94 -9.74 14.43 -12.43
CA TRP A 94 -9.45 15.57 -13.30
C TRP A 94 -8.11 15.47 -14.03
N LEU A 95 -7.32 14.43 -13.76
CA LEU A 95 -6.03 14.21 -14.41
C LEU A 95 -6.18 13.25 -15.60
N PRO A 96 -5.28 13.34 -16.60
CA PRO A 96 -5.16 12.29 -17.59
C PRO A 96 -4.87 10.94 -16.91
N LEU A 97 -5.53 9.88 -17.38
CA LEU A 97 -5.41 8.55 -16.78
C LEU A 97 -3.95 8.05 -16.69
N SER A 98 -3.10 8.44 -17.64
CA SER A 98 -1.67 8.13 -17.65
C SER A 98 -0.91 8.73 -16.46
N ALA A 99 -1.38 9.85 -15.87
CA ALA A 99 -0.73 10.54 -14.75
C ALA A 99 -1.19 10.02 -13.37
N VAL A 100 -2.24 9.22 -13.31
CA VAL A 100 -2.84 8.75 -12.05
C VAL A 100 -1.88 7.97 -11.15
N PRO A 101 -1.07 7.00 -11.65
CA PRO A 101 -0.13 6.27 -10.81
C PRO A 101 0.88 7.19 -10.10
N LEU A 102 1.47 8.13 -10.85
CA LEU A 102 2.40 9.10 -10.28
C LEU A 102 1.73 9.96 -9.20
N PHE A 103 0.53 10.47 -9.48
CA PHE A 103 -0.21 11.30 -8.52
C PHE A 103 -0.54 10.54 -7.23
N PHE A 104 -0.96 9.27 -7.34
CA PHE A 104 -1.22 8.41 -6.17
C PHE A 104 0.06 8.13 -5.37
N ASN A 105 1.18 7.88 -6.05
CA ASN A 105 2.46 7.66 -5.40
C ASN A 105 3.01 8.92 -4.71
N VAL A 106 2.81 10.11 -5.30
CA VAL A 106 3.13 11.39 -4.66
C VAL A 106 2.27 11.59 -3.41
N SER A 107 0.96 11.33 -3.48
CA SER A 107 0.07 11.40 -2.31
C SER A 107 0.52 10.41 -1.22
N TRP A 108 0.78 9.16 -1.56
CA TRP A 108 1.35 8.19 -0.62
C TRP A 108 2.67 8.68 0.02
N PHE A 109 3.57 9.27 -0.76
CA PHE A 109 4.82 9.84 -0.25
C PHE A 109 4.57 10.99 0.74
N LEU A 110 3.57 11.84 0.51
CA LEU A 110 3.18 12.89 1.45
C LEU A 110 2.70 12.31 2.80
N ALA A 111 1.99 11.18 2.78
CA ALA A 111 1.62 10.47 3.99
C ALA A 111 2.84 9.91 4.75
N VAL A 112 3.82 9.34 4.03
CA VAL A 112 5.10 8.90 4.62
C VAL A 112 5.86 10.09 5.20
N ALA A 113 5.95 11.20 4.48
CA ALA A 113 6.61 12.42 4.93
C ALA A 113 5.94 12.95 6.20
N ALA A 114 4.60 12.98 6.28
CA ALA A 114 3.88 13.37 7.48
C ALA A 114 4.23 12.48 8.69
N ALA A 115 4.31 11.16 8.50
CA ALA A 115 4.74 10.23 9.55
C ALA A 115 6.18 10.51 10.01
N VAL A 116 7.11 10.71 9.07
CA VAL A 116 8.53 10.97 9.35
C VAL A 116 8.73 12.31 10.04
N PHE A 117 8.04 13.36 9.61
CA PHE A 117 8.09 14.66 10.27
C PHE A 117 7.50 14.59 11.68
N SER A 118 6.37 13.91 11.88
CA SER A 118 5.80 13.67 13.21
C SER A 118 6.77 12.87 14.10
N LEU A 119 7.43 11.85 13.56
CA LEU A 119 8.42 11.05 14.26
C LEU A 119 9.65 11.87 14.66
N TYR A 120 10.20 12.66 13.73
CA TYR A 120 11.32 13.56 14.00
C TYR A 120 10.96 14.58 15.08
N TYR A 121 9.82 15.26 14.94
CA TYR A 121 9.36 16.25 15.91
C TYR A 121 9.11 15.63 17.30
N PHE A 122 8.42 14.48 17.34
CA PHE A 122 8.21 13.73 18.56
C PHE A 122 9.54 13.38 19.24
N ALA A 123 10.50 12.81 18.50
CA ALA A 123 11.81 12.44 19.01
C ALA A 123 12.62 13.64 19.52
N ARG A 124 12.60 14.77 18.80
CA ARG A 124 13.26 16.01 19.23
C ARG A 124 12.67 16.56 20.52
N LYS A 125 11.34 16.51 20.69
CA LYS A 125 10.68 16.90 21.95
C LYS A 125 11.02 15.97 23.12
N GLN A 126 11.37 14.71 22.84
CA GLN A 126 11.93 13.78 23.83
C GLN A 126 13.44 13.97 24.05
N ALA A 127 14.03 15.05 23.53
CA ALA A 127 15.43 15.41 23.63
C ALA A 127 16.40 14.38 23.00
N PHE A 128 15.97 13.68 21.95
CA PHE A 128 16.88 12.87 21.15
C PHE A 128 17.78 13.74 20.27
N GLY A 129 19.07 13.40 20.19
CA GLY A 129 20.00 14.06 19.27
C GLY A 129 19.64 13.80 17.80
N PRO A 130 20.11 14.63 16.85
CA PRO A 130 19.75 14.48 15.43
C PRO A 130 20.05 13.09 14.89
N MET A 131 21.24 12.53 15.17
CA MET A 131 21.62 11.19 14.72
C MET A 131 20.69 10.10 15.25
N THR A 132 20.27 10.19 16.52
CA THR A 132 19.30 9.26 17.11
C THR A 132 17.95 9.36 16.41
N CYS A 133 17.51 10.56 16.03
CA CYS A 133 16.30 10.72 15.22
C CYS A 133 16.44 10.07 13.84
N LEU A 134 17.58 10.22 13.17
CA LEU A 134 17.82 9.60 11.86
C LEU A 134 17.82 8.08 11.96
N LEU A 135 18.48 7.51 12.98
CA LEU A 135 18.45 6.07 13.25
C LEU A 135 17.04 5.56 13.55
N LEU A 136 16.25 6.31 14.33
CA LEU A 136 14.85 5.97 14.60
C LEU A 136 14.02 5.93 13.31
N ILE A 137 14.16 6.96 12.45
CA ILE A 137 13.48 7.03 11.15
C ILE A 137 13.91 5.86 10.26
N ALA A 138 15.21 5.57 10.19
CA ALA A 138 15.73 4.44 9.43
C ALA A 138 15.16 3.11 9.92
N CYS A 139 15.12 2.88 11.24
CA CYS A 139 14.52 1.67 11.81
C CYS A 139 13.03 1.53 11.46
N VAL A 140 12.28 2.64 11.44
CA VAL A 140 10.85 2.63 11.09
C VAL A 140 10.63 2.38 9.60
N LEU A 141 11.42 2.98 8.70
CA LEU A 141 11.25 2.80 7.25
C LEU A 141 11.81 1.46 6.74
N LEU A 142 12.85 0.93 7.39
CA LEU A 142 13.51 -0.33 7.03
C LEU A 142 13.03 -1.53 7.85
N GLN A 143 12.02 -1.36 8.70
CA GLN A 143 11.45 -2.48 9.45
C GLN A 143 11.01 -3.62 8.51
N PRO A 144 11.09 -4.89 8.94
CA PRO A 144 10.66 -6.03 8.13
C PRO A 144 9.22 -5.86 7.64
N SER A 145 9.05 -5.83 6.33
CA SER A 145 7.76 -5.68 5.67
C SER A 145 7.84 -6.22 4.25
N SER A 146 6.77 -6.88 3.80
CA SER A 146 6.59 -7.33 2.41
C SER A 146 6.56 -6.20 1.38
N GLY A 147 6.39 -4.95 1.83
CA GLY A 147 6.25 -3.78 0.96
C GLY A 147 4.82 -3.47 0.55
N GLU A 148 3.82 -4.22 1.04
CA GLU A 148 2.38 -3.99 0.77
C GLU A 148 1.94 -2.56 1.07
N THR A 149 2.51 -1.94 2.12
CA THR A 149 2.17 -0.57 2.52
C THR A 149 2.88 0.50 1.70
N LEU A 150 3.85 0.12 0.86
CA LEU A 150 4.68 1.05 0.10
C LEU A 150 4.07 1.29 -1.28
N PHE A 151 4.14 2.53 -1.77
CA PHE A 151 3.68 2.90 -3.11
C PHE A 151 2.22 2.49 -3.40
N THR A 152 1.31 2.67 -2.42
CA THR A 152 -0.13 2.41 -2.61
C THR A 152 -0.93 3.50 -1.91
N LEU A 153 -1.93 4.07 -2.58
CA LEU A 153 -2.76 5.11 -1.98
C LEU A 153 -3.59 4.56 -0.81
N THR A 154 -4.12 3.35 -0.97
CA THR A 154 -4.97 2.69 0.03
C THR A 154 -4.26 2.49 1.38
N ASN A 155 -2.95 2.25 1.36
CA ASN A 155 -2.15 2.08 2.58
C ASN A 155 -1.51 3.38 3.09
N ALA A 156 -1.73 4.53 2.45
CA ALA A 156 -1.30 5.83 2.99
C ALA A 156 -1.88 6.08 4.40
N GLN A 157 -3.06 5.52 4.69
CA GLN A 157 -3.71 5.59 6.00
C GLN A 157 -2.81 5.12 7.15
N TRP A 158 -1.94 4.13 6.95
CA TRP A 158 -1.12 3.59 8.06
C TRP A 158 -0.05 4.58 8.50
N PHE A 159 0.53 5.32 7.56
CA PHE A 159 1.48 6.39 7.85
C PHE A 159 0.78 7.60 8.48
N ILE A 160 -0.40 7.96 7.99
CA ILE A 160 -1.25 8.98 8.61
C ILE A 160 -1.63 8.57 10.06
N GLY A 161 -1.92 7.29 10.28
CA GLY A 161 -2.17 6.72 11.60
C GLY A 161 -0.98 6.86 12.55
N ILE A 162 0.25 6.64 12.06
CA ILE A 162 1.48 6.92 12.83
C ILE A 162 1.53 8.39 13.23
N ALA A 163 1.36 9.30 12.27
CA ALA A 163 1.39 10.74 12.54
C ALA A 163 0.35 11.16 13.58
N LEU A 164 -0.88 10.63 13.47
CA LEU A 164 -1.97 10.87 14.40
C LEU A 164 -1.68 10.35 15.81
N ILE A 165 -1.22 9.10 15.93
CA ILE A 165 -0.93 8.49 17.25
C ILE A 165 0.23 9.21 17.93
N LEU A 166 1.26 9.59 17.18
CA LEU A 166 2.38 10.38 17.70
C LEU A 166 1.94 11.79 18.12
N TYR A 167 0.98 12.41 17.43
CA TYR A 167 0.38 13.67 17.86
C TYR A 167 -0.38 13.51 19.20
N ILE A 168 -1.19 12.46 19.34
CA ILE A 168 -1.95 12.17 20.56
C ILE A 168 -1.03 11.85 21.75
N CYS A 169 -0.03 11.00 21.54
CA CYS A 169 0.90 10.58 22.59
C CYS A 169 1.97 11.64 22.89
N GLY A 170 2.32 12.45 21.90
CA GLY A 170 3.37 13.47 21.98
C GLY A 170 3.03 14.62 22.91
N PRO A 171 4.03 15.45 23.27
CA PRO A 171 3.79 16.63 24.09
C PRO A 171 2.88 17.62 23.36
N ASN A 172 1.97 18.24 24.10
CA ASN A 172 0.92 19.05 23.51
C ASN A 172 1.45 20.31 22.86
N ASN A 173 0.80 20.69 21.76
CA ASN A 173 0.83 22.06 21.29
C ASN A 173 -0.42 22.80 21.82
N PRO A 174 -0.28 23.74 22.77
CA PRO A 174 -1.43 24.43 23.36
C PRO A 174 -2.13 25.38 22.37
N LYS A 175 -1.45 25.80 21.31
CA LYS A 175 -2.00 26.69 20.27
C LYS A 175 -1.72 26.14 18.86
N PRO A 176 -2.42 25.07 18.44
CA PRO A 176 -2.34 24.58 17.07
C PRO A 176 -2.82 25.66 16.10
N ASN A 177 -2.16 25.78 14.95
CA ASN A 177 -2.64 26.63 13.86
C ASN A 177 -3.82 25.95 13.13
N PRO A 178 -4.61 26.70 12.32
CA PRO A 178 -5.74 26.13 11.59
C PRO A 178 -5.38 24.95 10.68
N ALA A 179 -4.19 24.96 10.06
CA ALA A 179 -3.70 23.86 9.24
C ALA A 179 -3.50 22.56 10.06
N THR A 180 -3.09 22.67 11.33
CA THR A 180 -2.98 21.51 12.23
C THR A 180 -4.34 20.94 12.54
N TYR A 181 -5.37 21.77 12.74
CA TYR A 181 -6.74 21.28 12.95
C TYR A 181 -7.29 20.56 11.71
N LEU A 182 -7.07 21.11 10.52
CA LEU A 182 -7.45 20.46 9.28
C LEU A 182 -6.73 19.11 9.10
N ALA A 183 -5.41 19.08 9.29
CA ALA A 183 -4.62 17.85 9.21
C ALA A 183 -5.08 16.80 10.24
N LEU A 184 -5.42 17.25 11.46
CA LEU A 184 -5.93 16.37 12.52
C LEU A 184 -7.28 15.76 12.16
N ALA A 185 -8.22 16.56 11.61
CA ALA A 185 -9.52 16.07 11.16
C ALA A 185 -9.36 15.07 9.99
N LEU A 186 -8.54 15.41 9.00
CA LEU A 186 -8.23 14.51 7.87
C LEU A 186 -7.62 13.18 8.36
N ALA A 187 -6.68 13.25 9.30
CA ALA A 187 -6.05 12.07 9.86
C ALA A 187 -7.02 11.21 10.68
N ALA A 188 -7.86 11.85 11.51
CA ALA A 188 -8.84 11.15 12.34
C ALA A 188 -9.99 10.51 11.53
N LEU A 189 -10.29 11.06 10.35
CA LEU A 189 -11.24 10.49 9.38
C LEU A 189 -10.59 9.54 8.35
N THR A 190 -9.31 9.19 8.54
CA THR A 190 -8.58 8.26 7.69
C THR A 190 -8.16 7.03 8.50
N GLY A 191 -9.03 6.01 8.51
CA GLY A 191 -8.85 4.79 9.29
C GLY A 191 -9.37 4.89 10.73
N PRO A 192 -9.37 3.77 11.48
CA PRO A 192 -9.97 3.69 12.82
C PRO A 192 -9.03 4.19 13.94
N PHE A 193 -7.91 4.82 13.60
CA PHE A 193 -6.81 5.07 14.55
C PHE A 193 -7.16 6.08 15.64
N ALA A 194 -7.99 7.10 15.34
CA ALA A 194 -8.46 8.05 16.36
C ALA A 194 -9.29 7.35 17.44
N LEU A 195 -10.22 6.48 17.01
CA LEU A 195 -11.08 5.70 17.89
C LEU A 195 -10.24 4.80 18.83
N ILE A 196 -9.21 4.14 18.28
CA ILE A 196 -8.32 3.25 19.05
C ILE A 196 -7.42 4.05 20.00
N ALA A 197 -6.96 5.24 19.62
CA ALA A 197 -6.03 6.04 20.40
C ALA A 197 -6.71 6.91 21.48
N LEU A 198 -8.02 7.17 21.37
CA LEU A 198 -8.75 8.05 22.29
C LEU A 198 -8.70 7.61 23.77
N PRO A 199 -8.87 6.32 24.14
CA PRO A 199 -8.76 5.89 25.53
C PRO A 199 -7.40 6.20 26.16
N VAL A 200 -6.34 6.16 25.35
CA VAL A 200 -4.97 6.43 25.81
C VAL A 200 -4.77 7.91 26.08
N LEU A 201 -5.40 8.79 25.30
CA LEU A 201 -5.40 10.22 25.60
C LEU A 201 -6.02 10.51 26.97
N LEU A 202 -7.15 9.87 27.29
CA LEU A 202 -7.84 10.02 28.57
C LEU A 202 -6.99 9.51 29.74
N VAL A 203 -6.35 8.36 29.58
CA VAL A 203 -5.45 7.80 30.62
C VAL A 203 -4.24 8.71 30.83
N GLN A 204 -3.63 9.24 29.76
CA GLN A 204 -2.49 10.15 29.88
C GLN A 204 -2.87 11.46 30.60
N SER A 205 -4.05 12.02 30.36
CA SER A 205 -4.47 13.27 31.00
C SER A 205 -4.81 13.05 32.48
N LEU A 206 -5.54 11.99 32.81
CA LEU A 206 -5.95 11.69 34.19
C LEU A 206 -4.78 11.23 35.07
N TYR A 207 -3.96 10.28 34.58
CA TYR A 207 -2.92 9.64 35.39
C TYR A 207 -1.60 10.40 35.38
N ALA A 208 -1.14 10.85 34.21
CA ALA A 208 0.15 11.55 34.11
C ALA A 208 0.06 13.03 34.46
N ARG A 209 -1.14 13.55 34.72
CA ARG A 209 -1.45 14.99 34.80
C ARG A 209 -0.86 15.74 33.61
N LYS A 210 -0.80 15.08 32.45
CA LYS A 210 -0.43 15.72 31.20
C LYS A 210 -1.50 16.74 30.91
N ALA A 211 -1.11 17.93 30.47
CA ALA A 211 -2.09 18.88 29.94
C ALA A 211 -2.94 18.16 28.88
N MET A 212 -4.18 18.57 28.68
CA MET A 212 -4.92 18.12 27.51
C MET A 212 -4.38 18.85 26.27
N PRO A 213 -4.49 18.26 25.07
CA PRO A 213 -4.42 19.02 23.83
C PRO A 213 -5.40 20.20 23.87
N SER A 214 -5.29 21.15 22.93
CA SER A 214 -6.26 22.24 22.85
C SER A 214 -7.69 21.69 22.80
N LEU A 215 -8.66 22.44 23.35
CA LEU A 215 -10.07 22.05 23.34
C LEU A 215 -10.54 21.69 21.92
N GLY A 216 -10.14 22.49 20.92
CA GLY A 216 -10.41 22.21 19.52
C GLY A 216 -9.87 20.86 19.04
N SER A 217 -8.65 20.48 19.42
CA SER A 217 -8.09 19.17 19.07
C SER A 217 -8.89 18.03 19.70
N CYS A 218 -9.32 18.19 20.96
CA CYS A 218 -10.12 17.20 21.67
C CYS A 218 -11.50 17.02 21.04
N LEU A 219 -12.16 18.14 20.68
CA LEU A 219 -13.45 18.11 19.99
C LEU A 219 -13.34 17.42 18.62
N ILE A 220 -12.31 17.73 17.84
CA ILE A 220 -12.07 17.07 16.54
C ILE A 220 -11.89 15.56 16.73
N LEU A 221 -11.02 15.14 17.65
CA LEU A 221 -10.77 13.73 17.92
C LEU A 221 -12.04 13.00 18.38
N LEU A 222 -12.84 13.61 19.25
CA LEU A 222 -14.08 13.03 19.75
C LEU A 222 -15.12 12.88 18.63
N ILE A 223 -15.37 13.96 17.87
CA ILE A 223 -16.34 13.96 16.76
C ILE A 223 -15.94 12.95 15.68
N CYS A 224 -14.67 12.99 15.24
CA CYS A 224 -14.19 12.07 14.21
C CYS A 224 -14.22 10.62 14.68
N SER A 225 -13.88 10.35 15.95
CA SER A 225 -14.00 8.99 16.51
C SER A 225 -15.45 8.52 16.56
N GLY A 226 -16.40 9.40 16.87
CA GLY A 226 -17.83 9.10 16.82
C GLY A 226 -18.31 8.77 15.40
N ILE A 227 -17.85 9.53 14.40
CA ILE A 227 -18.13 9.26 12.98
C ILE A 227 -17.55 7.90 12.57
N GLN A 228 -16.30 7.60 12.92
CA GLN A 228 -15.69 6.30 12.60
C GLN A 228 -16.40 5.15 13.30
N LEU A 229 -16.82 5.34 14.56
CA LEU A 229 -17.59 4.35 15.29
C LEU A 229 -18.95 4.07 14.64
N TYR A 230 -19.63 5.12 14.16
CA TYR A 230 -20.89 4.98 13.41
C TYR A 230 -20.70 4.09 12.17
N PHE A 231 -19.69 4.36 11.34
CA PHE A 231 -19.43 3.52 10.16
C PHE A 231 -19.02 2.09 10.53
N LEU A 232 -18.30 1.90 11.62
CA LEU A 232 -17.86 0.57 12.07
C LEU A 232 -19.04 -0.27 12.54
N ILE A 233 -19.94 0.29 13.36
CA ILE A 233 -21.12 -0.43 13.87
C ILE A 233 -22.09 -0.78 12.74
N ASN A 234 -22.25 0.11 11.76
CA ASN A 234 -23.12 -0.12 10.60
C ASN A 234 -22.46 -0.94 9.48
N SER A 235 -21.30 -1.55 9.73
CA SER A 235 -20.60 -2.38 8.75
C SER A 235 -20.73 -3.86 9.05
N ASP A 236 -20.67 -4.68 8.00
CA ASP A 236 -20.64 -6.15 8.10
C ASP A 236 -19.40 -6.68 8.84
N ARG A 237 -18.43 -5.81 9.16
CA ARG A 237 -17.24 -6.16 9.92
C ARG A 237 -17.55 -6.59 11.35
N MET A 238 -18.61 -6.02 11.96
CA MET A 238 -19.08 -6.38 13.30
C MET A 238 -20.11 -7.52 13.26
N GLY A 239 -21.00 -7.52 12.25
CA GLY A 239 -22.13 -8.46 12.14
C GLY A 239 -21.87 -9.74 11.34
N GLY A 240 -20.76 -9.85 10.61
CA GLY A 240 -20.50 -10.99 9.75
C GLY A 240 -20.26 -12.29 10.53
N SER A 241 -20.92 -13.37 10.09
CA SER A 241 -20.87 -14.77 10.58
C SER A 241 -19.48 -15.44 10.54
N ARG A 242 -18.39 -14.67 10.51
CA ARG A 242 -17.02 -15.16 10.49
C ARG A 242 -16.68 -15.74 11.86
N VAL A 243 -16.72 -17.07 11.94
CA VAL A 243 -16.38 -17.86 13.14
C VAL A 243 -14.90 -17.66 13.49
N LEU A 244 -14.60 -17.61 14.79
CA LEU A 244 -13.25 -17.57 15.32
C LEU A 244 -12.53 -18.91 15.03
N ASP A 245 -11.28 -18.86 14.59
CA ASP A 245 -10.43 -20.05 14.50
C ASP A 245 -10.24 -20.66 15.90
N THR A 246 -10.72 -21.88 16.10
CA THR A 246 -10.68 -22.57 17.39
C THR A 246 -9.33 -23.23 17.67
N ASN A 247 -8.43 -23.33 16.68
CA ASN A 247 -7.12 -23.93 16.86
C ASN A 247 -6.12 -22.93 17.46
N TYR A 248 -5.85 -23.07 18.77
CA TYR A 248 -4.90 -22.20 19.48
C TYR A 248 -3.48 -22.21 18.88
N GLN A 249 -3.07 -23.29 18.18
CA GLN A 249 -1.75 -23.34 17.53
C GLN A 249 -1.62 -22.32 16.41
N HIS A 250 -2.71 -22.03 15.70
CA HIS A 250 -2.72 -21.00 14.66
C HIS A 250 -2.49 -19.60 15.25
N TRP A 251 -3.09 -19.32 16.40
CA TRP A 251 -2.88 -18.08 17.15
C TRP A 251 -1.47 -17.97 17.71
N LEU A 252 -0.94 -19.07 18.29
CA LEU A 252 0.45 -19.11 18.76
C LEU A 252 1.44 -18.89 17.62
N LYS A 253 1.18 -19.47 16.45
CA LYS A 253 1.98 -19.24 15.24
C LYS A 253 1.93 -17.78 14.81
N ALA A 254 0.75 -17.16 14.76
CA ALA A 254 0.60 -15.75 14.43
C ALA A 254 1.35 -14.84 15.41
N LEU A 255 1.25 -15.12 16.71
CA LEU A 255 1.98 -14.42 17.76
C LEU A 255 3.50 -14.58 17.59
N TRP A 256 3.97 -15.81 17.36
CA TRP A 256 5.39 -16.07 17.14
C TRP A 256 5.92 -15.39 15.87
N THR A 257 5.18 -15.42 14.77
CA THR A 257 5.51 -14.70 13.53
C THR A 257 5.62 -13.19 13.81
N SER A 258 4.75 -12.65 14.65
CA SER A 258 4.77 -11.25 15.08
C SER A 258 6.00 -10.92 15.93
N LEU A 259 6.40 -11.80 16.85
CA LEU A 259 7.58 -11.62 17.71
C LEU A 259 8.90 -11.84 16.97
N SER A 260 8.91 -12.66 15.93
CA SER A 260 10.08 -12.96 15.09
C SER A 260 10.23 -12.03 13.88
N PHE A 261 9.40 -11.00 13.77
CA PHE A 261 9.36 -10.07 12.64
C PHE A 261 9.14 -10.77 11.28
N GLY A 262 8.42 -11.89 11.28
CA GLY A 262 8.17 -12.71 10.10
C GLY A 262 9.30 -13.68 9.72
N LEU A 263 10.42 -13.69 10.44
CA LEU A 263 11.56 -14.53 10.11
C LEU A 263 11.38 -15.96 10.63
N SER A 264 11.43 -16.94 9.72
CA SER A 264 11.41 -18.37 10.04
C SER A 264 12.81 -18.97 10.27
N SER A 265 13.88 -18.24 9.95
CA SER A 265 15.25 -18.74 10.12
C SER A 265 15.67 -18.80 11.60
N ARG A 266 16.41 -19.86 11.99
CA ARG A 266 16.94 -20.04 13.35
C ARG A 266 17.72 -18.82 13.84
N THR A 267 18.55 -18.23 12.98
CA THR A 267 19.30 -17.00 13.26
C THR A 267 18.38 -15.82 13.55
N GLY A 268 17.30 -15.67 12.77
CA GLY A 268 16.32 -14.58 12.95
C GLY A 268 15.58 -14.72 14.27
N SER A 269 15.16 -15.93 14.63
CA SER A 269 14.51 -16.21 15.91
C SER A 269 15.41 -15.91 17.11
N ILE A 270 16.69 -16.30 17.06
CA ILE A 270 17.65 -15.98 18.13
C ILE A 270 17.84 -14.47 18.28
N CYS A 271 18.01 -13.75 17.15
CA CYS A 271 18.14 -12.29 17.18
C CYS A 271 16.88 -11.62 17.75
N ALA A 272 15.70 -12.07 17.34
CA ALA A 272 14.43 -11.54 17.82
C ALA A 272 14.26 -11.75 19.33
N LEU A 273 14.53 -12.96 19.83
CA LEU A 273 14.48 -13.25 21.27
C LEU A 273 15.46 -12.37 22.06
N ALA A 274 16.69 -12.22 21.57
CA ALA A 274 17.69 -11.35 22.21
C ALA A 274 17.22 -9.88 22.24
N ILE A 275 16.63 -9.36 21.16
CA ILE A 275 16.03 -8.02 21.13
C ILE A 275 14.94 -7.89 22.18
N TRP A 276 14.03 -8.86 22.28
CA TRP A 276 12.96 -8.82 23.28
C TRP A 276 13.49 -8.84 24.71
N VAL A 277 14.49 -9.65 25.01
CA VAL A 277 15.15 -9.66 26.33
C VAL A 277 15.79 -8.30 26.64
N ILE A 278 16.53 -7.73 25.68
CA ILE A 278 17.16 -6.41 25.84
C ILE A 278 16.11 -5.31 26.02
N PHE A 279 15.04 -5.35 25.22
CA PHE A 279 13.97 -4.38 25.27
C PHE A 279 13.18 -4.46 26.59
N LEU A 280 12.83 -5.67 27.04
CA LEU A 280 12.12 -5.88 28.30
C LEU A 280 12.96 -5.47 29.51
N THR A 281 14.26 -5.78 29.51
CA THR A 281 15.17 -5.36 30.59
C THR A 281 15.34 -3.84 30.64
N ALA A 282 15.53 -3.19 29.50
CA ALA A 282 15.60 -1.73 29.43
C ALA A 282 14.28 -1.07 29.84
N THR A 283 13.14 -1.61 29.38
CA THR A 283 11.80 -1.14 29.75
C THR A 283 11.56 -1.30 31.25
N ALA A 284 11.87 -2.45 31.84
CA ALA A 284 11.70 -2.68 33.28
C ALA A 284 12.52 -1.70 34.11
N LYS A 285 13.77 -1.44 33.72
CA LYS A 285 14.61 -0.43 34.37
C LYS A 285 14.05 0.99 34.21
N GLN A 286 13.52 1.32 33.03
CA GLN A 286 12.88 2.60 32.75
C GLN A 286 11.59 2.78 33.58
N LEU A 287 10.79 1.73 33.76
CA LEU A 287 9.56 1.78 34.57
C LEU A 287 9.86 1.95 36.06
N ARG A 288 10.98 1.40 36.56
CA ARG A 288 11.39 1.54 37.97
C ARG A 288 12.00 2.91 38.30
N SER A 289 12.69 3.52 37.35
CA SER A 289 13.49 4.75 37.56
C SER A 289 12.98 5.97 36.77
N GLY A 290 11.89 5.80 36.02
CA GLY A 290 11.31 6.84 35.18
C GLY A 290 10.55 7.87 36.00
N ASN A 291 10.45 9.10 35.49
CA ASN A 291 9.45 10.01 36.01
C ASN A 291 8.05 9.56 35.55
N ARG A 292 6.99 10.04 36.24
CA ARG A 292 5.61 9.65 35.93
C ARG A 292 5.25 9.85 34.46
N GLN A 293 5.68 10.97 33.86
CA GLN A 293 5.41 11.26 32.45
C GLN A 293 6.05 10.24 31.49
N ALA A 294 7.32 9.88 31.69
CA ALA A 294 7.99 8.89 30.85
C ALA A 294 7.41 7.49 31.03
N ILE A 295 7.02 7.13 32.25
CA ILE A 295 6.33 5.86 32.55
C ILE A 295 5.00 5.79 31.81
N THR A 296 4.16 6.81 31.94
CA THR A 296 2.85 6.84 31.28
C THR A 296 2.99 6.81 29.76
N LEU A 297 3.95 7.55 29.18
CA LEU A 297 4.21 7.50 27.75
C LEU A 297 4.65 6.09 27.31
N GLN A 298 5.58 5.46 28.05
CA GLN A 298 6.06 4.11 27.76
C GLN A 298 4.91 3.10 27.76
N ILE A 299 4.07 3.13 28.81
CA ILE A 299 2.90 2.24 28.93
C ILE A 299 1.89 2.52 27.80
N SER A 300 1.66 3.79 27.46
CA SER A 300 0.74 4.18 26.39
C SER A 300 1.16 3.62 25.03
N LEU A 301 2.44 3.75 24.67
CA LEU A 301 2.97 3.23 23.42
C LEU A 301 2.89 1.70 23.35
N LEU A 302 3.25 1.02 24.45
CA LEU A 302 3.17 -0.44 24.55
C LEU A 302 1.72 -0.94 24.46
N PHE A 303 0.80 -0.27 25.16
CA PHE A 303 -0.62 -0.60 25.15
C PHE A 303 -1.22 -0.41 23.75
N LEU A 304 -0.94 0.72 23.08
CA LEU A 304 -1.40 0.94 21.70
C LEU A 304 -0.80 -0.06 20.72
N ALA A 305 0.49 -0.39 20.86
CA ALA A 305 1.11 -1.41 20.02
C ALA A 305 0.43 -2.77 20.20
N GLY A 306 0.19 -3.20 21.44
CA GLY A 306 -0.50 -4.44 21.75
C GLY A 306 -1.94 -4.45 21.25
N LEU A 307 -2.68 -3.36 21.46
CA LEU A 307 -4.07 -3.22 21.02
C LEU A 307 -4.19 -3.25 19.49
N LEU A 308 -3.29 -2.59 18.77
CA LEU A 308 -3.28 -2.59 17.31
C LEU A 308 -2.83 -3.93 16.73
N LEU A 309 -1.88 -4.63 17.35
CA LEU A 309 -1.53 -6.01 16.98
C LEU A 309 -2.71 -6.96 17.18
N ALA A 310 -3.37 -6.87 18.35
CA ALA A 310 -4.55 -7.68 18.64
C ALA A 310 -5.68 -7.37 17.63
N ALA A 311 -5.94 -6.09 17.35
CA ALA A 311 -6.92 -5.70 16.36
C ALA A 311 -6.58 -6.26 14.96
N GLY A 312 -5.31 -6.22 14.55
CA GLY A 312 -4.83 -6.83 13.31
C GLY A 312 -5.02 -8.35 13.27
N MET A 313 -4.70 -9.07 14.35
CA MET A 313 -4.97 -10.51 14.43
C MET A 313 -6.47 -10.82 14.35
N MET A 314 -7.30 -9.99 14.97
CA MET A 314 -8.76 -10.13 14.93
C MET A 314 -9.36 -9.85 13.54
N THR A 315 -8.66 -9.13 12.65
CA THR A 315 -9.17 -8.96 11.27
C THR A 315 -9.11 -10.27 10.49
N GLU A 316 -8.08 -11.09 10.73
CA GLU A 316 -7.91 -12.43 10.15
C GLU A 316 -8.26 -13.53 11.16
N LYS A 317 -9.30 -13.30 11.98
CA LYS A 317 -9.72 -14.22 13.05
C LYS A 317 -10.07 -15.65 12.60
N GLN A 318 -10.28 -15.87 11.30
CA GLN A 318 -10.57 -17.18 10.69
C GLN A 318 -9.30 -17.97 10.34
N ALA A 319 -8.18 -17.28 10.10
CA ALA A 319 -6.92 -17.89 9.68
C ALA A 319 -5.72 -17.05 10.15
N PRO A 320 -5.58 -16.78 11.47
CA PRO A 320 -4.58 -15.86 12.00
C PRO A 320 -3.14 -16.29 11.66
N HIS A 321 -2.91 -17.58 11.43
CA HIS A 321 -1.61 -18.14 11.05
C HIS A 321 -1.10 -17.71 9.68
N THR A 322 -1.94 -17.09 8.85
CA THR A 322 -1.57 -16.55 7.52
C THR A 322 -0.91 -15.18 7.63
N LEU A 323 -1.11 -14.46 8.74
CA LEU A 323 -0.53 -13.14 8.96
C LEU A 323 0.98 -13.23 9.07
N SER A 324 1.67 -12.35 8.34
CA SER A 324 3.11 -12.21 8.42
C SER A 324 3.54 -10.78 8.06
N PRO A 325 4.48 -10.17 8.81
CA PRO A 325 5.11 -8.93 8.41
C PRO A 325 5.74 -9.03 7.01
N LEU A 326 6.26 -10.20 6.65
CA LEU A 326 6.90 -10.46 5.35
C LEU A 326 5.94 -11.07 4.32
N GLY A 327 4.63 -11.09 4.59
CA GLY A 327 3.64 -11.71 3.72
C GLY A 327 2.26 -11.04 3.82
N ALA A 328 1.22 -11.86 3.92
CA ALA A 328 -0.16 -11.40 3.97
C ALA A 328 -0.44 -10.57 5.24
N GLY A 329 -1.18 -9.49 5.08
CA GLY A 329 -1.56 -8.61 6.19
C GLY A 329 -0.38 -7.85 6.80
N SER A 330 0.73 -7.71 6.07
CA SER A 330 1.93 -7.01 6.55
C SER A 330 1.63 -5.59 7.06
N ARG A 331 0.62 -4.94 6.49
CA ARG A 331 0.14 -3.62 6.88
C ARG A 331 -0.26 -3.49 8.35
N TYR A 332 -0.74 -4.56 8.98
CA TYR A 332 -1.15 -4.57 10.38
C TYR A 332 0.04 -4.45 11.35
N TYR A 333 1.27 -4.63 10.87
CA TYR A 333 2.48 -4.56 11.69
C TYR A 333 3.14 -3.18 11.69
N LEU A 334 2.87 -2.34 10.68
CA LEU A 334 3.57 -1.06 10.48
C LEU A 334 3.46 -0.14 11.70
N ILE A 335 2.25 0.12 12.17
CA ILE A 335 2.02 1.01 13.31
C ILE A 335 2.54 0.38 14.61
N PRO A 336 2.16 -0.86 14.98
CA PRO A 336 2.65 -1.45 16.22
C PRO A 336 4.18 -1.53 16.32
N TYR A 337 4.86 -1.96 15.26
CA TYR A 337 6.31 -2.01 15.24
C TYR A 337 6.91 -0.60 15.33
N THR A 338 6.32 0.40 14.68
CA THR A 338 6.74 1.80 14.86
C THR A 338 6.66 2.22 16.33
N LEU A 339 5.54 1.92 17.01
CA LEU A 339 5.37 2.26 18.43
C LEU A 339 6.34 1.50 19.33
N LEU A 340 6.61 0.23 19.04
CA LEU A 340 7.60 -0.60 19.75
C LEU A 340 9.01 -0.08 19.55
N ILE A 341 9.39 0.32 18.33
CA ILE A 341 10.69 0.91 18.02
C ILE A 341 10.85 2.24 18.77
N VAL A 342 9.84 3.13 18.73
CA VAL A 342 9.87 4.40 19.50
C VAL A 342 10.03 4.12 21.00
N SER A 343 9.27 3.16 21.52
CA SER A 343 9.32 2.71 22.90
C SER A 343 10.69 2.13 23.30
N ALA A 344 11.35 1.42 22.39
CA ALA A 344 12.70 0.89 22.57
C ALA A 344 13.74 2.02 22.65
N PHE A 345 13.69 3.00 21.74
CA PHE A 345 14.58 4.16 21.77
C PHE A 345 14.43 5.00 23.06
N LEU A 346 13.19 5.17 23.56
CA LEU A 346 12.94 5.84 24.84
C LEU A 346 13.61 5.11 26.01
N SER A 347 13.58 3.76 26.00
CA SER A 347 14.20 2.93 27.03
C SER A 347 15.73 2.90 26.93
N PHE A 348 16.27 2.84 25.71
CA PHE A 348 17.70 2.74 25.47
C PHE A 348 18.47 4.04 25.69
N ARG A 349 17.80 5.19 25.74
CA ARG A 349 18.43 6.48 26.04
C ARG A 349 19.26 6.46 27.33
N ARG A 350 18.81 5.72 28.35
CA ARG A 350 19.54 5.55 29.63
C ARG A 350 20.56 4.41 29.63
N TYR A 351 20.50 3.53 28.63
CA TYR A 351 21.30 2.31 28.53
C TYR A 351 21.87 2.17 27.10
N PRO A 352 22.80 3.05 26.70
CA PRO A 352 23.25 3.15 25.31
C PRO A 352 23.91 1.87 24.78
N VAL A 353 24.62 1.11 25.62
CA VAL A 353 25.22 -0.18 25.23
C VAL A 353 24.15 -1.20 24.84
N LEU A 354 23.07 -1.30 25.64
CA LEU A 354 21.92 -2.15 25.31
C LEU A 354 21.23 -1.69 24.03
N GLY A 355 21.12 -0.37 23.84
CA GLY A 355 20.59 0.21 22.62
C GLY A 355 21.40 -0.13 21.38
N LEU A 356 22.73 -0.03 21.46
CA LEU A 356 23.63 -0.35 20.35
C LEU A 356 23.56 -1.85 20.00
N LEU A 357 23.54 -2.72 21.00
CA LEU A 357 23.37 -4.16 20.78
C LEU A 357 22.01 -4.48 20.13
N ALA A 358 20.92 -3.86 20.61
CA ALA A 358 19.60 -4.04 20.03
C ALA A 358 19.54 -3.52 18.58
N LEU A 359 20.19 -2.40 18.27
CA LEU A 359 20.29 -1.86 16.91
C LEU A 359 21.06 -2.79 15.97
N LEU A 360 22.17 -3.37 16.42
CA LEU A 360 22.94 -4.35 15.64
C LEU A 360 22.09 -5.58 15.33
N LEU A 361 21.41 -6.14 16.33
CA LEU A 361 20.52 -7.29 16.13
C LEU A 361 19.34 -6.94 15.21
N PHE A 362 18.75 -5.75 15.37
CA PHE A 362 17.66 -5.28 14.52
C PHE A 362 18.12 -5.07 13.08
N SER A 363 19.35 -4.59 12.86
CA SER A 363 19.92 -4.47 11.52
C SER A 363 20.02 -5.81 10.80
N ILE A 364 20.42 -6.89 11.52
CA ILE A 364 20.45 -8.25 10.98
C ILE A 364 19.03 -8.71 10.59
N ILE A 365 18.03 -8.40 11.43
CA ILE A 365 16.63 -8.71 11.16
C ILE A 365 16.15 -7.96 9.91
N CYS A 366 16.40 -6.65 9.81
CA CYS A 366 16.02 -5.85 8.65
C CYS A 366 16.68 -6.34 7.37
N THR A 367 17.97 -6.70 7.40
CA THR A 367 18.67 -7.26 6.25
C THR A 367 18.09 -8.61 5.82
N LYS A 368 17.78 -9.51 6.76
CA LYS A 368 17.18 -10.82 6.46
C LYS A 368 15.73 -10.73 5.99
N GLY A 369 14.98 -9.74 6.48
CA GLY A 369 13.60 -9.45 6.08
C GLY A 369 13.49 -8.45 4.93
N PHE A 370 14.61 -8.08 4.30
CA PHE A 370 14.63 -7.08 3.25
C PHE A 370 14.03 -7.64 1.97
N MET A 371 13.06 -6.94 1.41
CA MET A 371 12.43 -7.27 0.14
C MET A 371 12.43 -6.03 -0.75
N LYS A 372 12.77 -6.21 -2.02
CA LYS A 372 12.49 -5.20 -3.05
C LYS A 372 11.06 -5.39 -3.54
N LEU A 373 10.39 -4.28 -3.80
CA LEU A 373 9.04 -4.27 -4.34
C LEU A 373 9.11 -4.21 -5.86
N ASP A 374 8.65 -5.27 -6.51
CA ASP A 374 8.42 -5.32 -7.93
C ASP A 374 6.99 -5.82 -8.18
N ARG A 375 6.21 -5.04 -8.92
CA ARG A 375 4.82 -5.34 -9.29
C ARG A 375 4.69 -5.75 -10.76
N GLY A 376 5.80 -5.83 -11.48
CA GLY A 376 5.82 -5.94 -12.93
C GLY A 376 5.21 -4.70 -13.61
N GLU A 377 5.14 -4.75 -14.94
CA GLU A 377 4.42 -3.77 -15.74
C GLU A 377 3.23 -4.43 -16.43
N LEU A 378 2.02 -3.98 -16.09
CA LEU A 378 0.78 -4.43 -16.72
C LEU A 378 0.37 -3.53 -17.89
N GLN A 379 1.37 -2.92 -18.54
CA GLN A 379 1.21 -2.10 -19.75
C GLN A 379 0.28 -0.89 -19.56
N TRP A 380 0.29 -0.27 -18.37
CA TRP A 380 -0.55 0.90 -18.06
C TRP A 380 -0.47 2.00 -19.12
N PRO A 381 0.73 2.40 -19.63
CA PRO A 381 0.81 3.41 -20.69
C PRO A 381 0.07 3.00 -21.97
N ALA A 382 0.09 1.72 -22.35
CA ALA A 382 -0.60 1.23 -23.54
C ALA A 382 -2.12 1.24 -23.33
N TYR A 383 -2.60 0.73 -22.20
CA TYR A 383 -4.04 0.70 -21.89
C TYR A 383 -4.66 2.08 -21.78
N THR A 384 -3.96 3.05 -21.17
CA THR A 384 -4.48 4.42 -21.07
C THR A 384 -4.58 5.11 -22.44
N ARG A 385 -3.79 4.70 -23.43
CA ARG A 385 -3.95 5.13 -24.83
C ARG A 385 -5.13 4.44 -25.49
N LEU A 386 -5.28 3.12 -25.29
CA LEU A 386 -6.41 2.37 -25.82
C LEU A 386 -7.76 2.91 -25.30
N ALA A 387 -7.82 3.29 -24.01
CA ALA A 387 -9.01 3.87 -23.39
C ALA A 387 -9.51 5.17 -24.03
N LYS A 388 -8.65 5.88 -24.78
CA LYS A 388 -9.04 7.11 -25.50
C LYS A 388 -9.82 6.81 -26.78
N ILE A 389 -9.69 5.61 -27.33
CA ILE A 389 -10.20 5.27 -28.66
C ILE A 389 -11.12 4.05 -28.67
N ALA A 390 -11.08 3.21 -27.64
CA ALA A 390 -11.92 2.04 -27.49
C ALA A 390 -12.40 1.91 -26.04
N GLY A 391 -13.61 1.36 -25.88
CA GLY A 391 -14.18 1.03 -24.59
C GLY A 391 -15.60 0.45 -24.72
N PRO A 392 -16.17 -0.10 -23.64
CA PRO A 392 -15.65 -0.11 -22.27
C PRO A 392 -14.39 -0.97 -22.09
N LEU A 393 -13.45 -0.53 -21.24
CA LEU A 393 -12.22 -1.28 -20.94
C LEU A 393 -12.06 -1.54 -19.45
N TYR A 394 -11.44 -2.67 -19.15
CA TYR A 394 -10.90 -2.98 -17.84
C TYR A 394 -9.37 -2.98 -17.93
N ILE A 395 -8.75 -1.92 -17.44
CA ILE A 395 -7.29 -1.77 -17.41
C ILE A 395 -6.75 -2.57 -16.22
N PRO A 396 -5.93 -3.61 -16.43
CA PRO A 396 -5.43 -4.44 -15.34
C PRO A 396 -4.43 -3.67 -14.46
N ILE A 397 -4.52 -3.89 -13.15
CA ILE A 397 -3.58 -3.34 -12.17
C ILE A 397 -3.10 -4.45 -11.23
N ALA A 398 -1.97 -4.24 -10.54
CA ALA A 398 -1.37 -5.27 -9.70
C ALA A 398 -2.18 -5.45 -8.40
N PRO A 399 -2.21 -6.64 -7.77
CA PRO A 399 -1.69 -7.90 -8.29
C PRO A 399 -2.59 -8.49 -9.38
N ASN A 400 -2.00 -9.21 -10.34
CA ASN A 400 -2.78 -9.98 -11.31
C ASN A 400 -3.44 -11.17 -10.62
N THR A 401 -4.75 -11.36 -10.79
CA THR A 401 -5.53 -12.40 -10.14
C THR A 401 -6.26 -13.28 -11.15
N GLY A 402 -6.60 -14.51 -10.73
CA GLY A 402 -7.42 -15.44 -11.51
C GLY A 402 -8.90 -15.08 -11.50
N ALA A 403 -9.24 -13.82 -11.75
CA ALA A 403 -10.62 -13.34 -11.80
C ALA A 403 -10.75 -12.20 -12.81
N PHE A 404 -11.92 -12.09 -13.45
CA PHE A 404 -12.25 -10.99 -14.34
C PHE A 404 -13.42 -10.17 -13.75
N PRO A 405 -13.36 -8.83 -13.75
CA PRO A 405 -12.27 -8.00 -14.27
C PRO A 405 -11.04 -7.95 -13.35
N GLY A 406 -11.09 -8.63 -12.20
CA GLY A 406 -10.01 -8.66 -11.22
C GLY A 406 -9.72 -7.28 -10.65
N TRP A 407 -8.47 -7.04 -10.23
CA TRP A 407 -8.02 -5.69 -9.89
C TRP A 407 -7.82 -4.89 -11.18
N SER A 408 -8.71 -3.93 -11.40
CA SER A 408 -8.76 -3.13 -12.62
C SER A 408 -9.27 -1.72 -12.40
N VAL A 409 -8.91 -0.84 -13.32
CA VAL A 409 -9.55 0.46 -13.53
C VAL A 409 -10.51 0.34 -14.70
N TYR A 410 -11.76 0.76 -14.48
CA TYR A 410 -12.79 0.75 -15.50
C TYR A 410 -12.82 2.08 -16.24
N THR A 411 -12.92 2.02 -17.57
CA THR A 411 -13.15 3.19 -18.41
C THR A 411 -14.35 2.95 -19.31
N GLU A 412 -15.25 3.92 -19.40
CA GLU A 412 -16.38 3.88 -20.31
C GLU A 412 -15.93 4.00 -21.78
N ALA A 413 -16.84 3.71 -22.70
CA ALA A 413 -16.59 3.92 -24.11
C ALA A 413 -16.36 5.41 -24.42
N PRO A 414 -15.34 5.76 -25.21
CA PRO A 414 -15.14 7.14 -25.62
C PRO A 414 -16.31 7.62 -26.49
N THR A 415 -16.65 8.90 -26.39
CA THR A 415 -17.71 9.53 -27.20
C THR A 415 -17.41 9.50 -28.69
N HIS A 416 -16.13 9.53 -29.06
CA HIS A 416 -15.64 9.44 -30.41
C HIS A 416 -14.62 8.29 -30.50
N PRO A 417 -15.08 7.07 -30.81
CA PRO A 417 -14.18 5.93 -30.93
C PRO A 417 -13.18 6.17 -32.07
N GLY A 418 -11.94 5.75 -31.84
CA GLY A 418 -10.90 5.80 -32.86
C GLY A 418 -11.07 4.67 -33.87
N ARG A 419 -10.30 4.76 -34.96
CA ARG A 419 -10.33 3.74 -36.02
C ARG A 419 -9.69 2.44 -35.52
N THR A 420 -10.44 1.35 -35.60
CA THR A 420 -9.94 -0.01 -35.44
C THR A 420 -9.75 -0.67 -36.81
N ILE A 421 -8.86 -1.65 -36.87
CA ILE A 421 -8.53 -2.42 -38.07
C ILE A 421 -8.91 -3.86 -37.79
N GLY A 422 -9.96 -4.34 -38.47
CA GLY A 422 -10.36 -5.75 -38.39
C GLY A 422 -9.33 -6.64 -39.08
N LEU A 423 -8.86 -7.68 -38.39
CA LEU A 423 -8.02 -8.71 -38.99
C LEU A 423 -8.88 -9.81 -39.59
N PRO A 424 -8.67 -10.18 -40.87
CA PRO A 424 -9.32 -11.35 -41.45
C PRO A 424 -8.92 -12.63 -40.70
N LEU A 425 -9.91 -13.36 -40.18
CA LEU A 425 -9.67 -14.60 -39.44
C LEU A 425 -9.01 -15.68 -40.31
N GLU A 426 -9.20 -15.61 -41.63
CA GLU A 426 -8.56 -16.48 -42.63
C GLU A 426 -7.03 -16.38 -42.63
N ASN A 427 -6.47 -15.24 -42.22
CA ASN A 427 -5.03 -14.99 -42.21
C ASN A 427 -4.36 -15.34 -40.86
N THR A 428 -5.02 -16.15 -40.03
CA THR A 428 -4.50 -16.58 -38.73
C THR A 428 -3.89 -17.97 -38.82
N TYR A 429 -2.70 -18.13 -38.23
CA TYR A 429 -2.03 -19.43 -38.15
C TYR A 429 -2.39 -20.09 -36.82
N THR A 430 -2.98 -21.27 -36.87
CA THR A 430 -3.42 -22.01 -35.69
C THR A 430 -2.56 -23.24 -35.47
N TYR A 431 -2.25 -23.55 -34.21
CA TYR A 431 -1.44 -24.72 -33.83
C TYR A 431 -2.05 -25.38 -32.59
N ASN A 432 -1.89 -26.69 -32.47
CA ASN A 432 -2.44 -27.51 -31.38
C ASN A 432 -3.97 -27.40 -31.22
N VAL A 433 -4.67 -27.14 -32.33
CA VAL A 433 -6.12 -26.99 -32.37
C VAL A 433 -6.67 -27.59 -33.67
N GLN A 434 -7.92 -28.02 -33.64
CA GLN A 434 -8.75 -28.17 -34.83
C GLN A 434 -9.51 -26.86 -35.02
N ALA A 435 -9.20 -26.12 -36.09
CA ALA A 435 -9.82 -24.85 -36.40
C ALA A 435 -10.76 -25.00 -37.61
N SER A 436 -11.94 -24.38 -37.52
CA SER A 436 -12.93 -24.34 -38.60
C SER A 436 -13.55 -22.95 -38.67
N ILE A 437 -13.61 -22.35 -39.86
CA ILE A 437 -14.37 -21.12 -40.07
C ILE A 437 -15.85 -21.47 -40.10
N GLN A 438 -16.61 -20.88 -39.18
CA GLN A 438 -18.05 -21.05 -39.03
C GLN A 438 -18.74 -19.70 -39.29
N PRO A 439 -20.07 -19.67 -39.53
CA PRO A 439 -20.79 -18.40 -39.72
C PRO A 439 -20.63 -17.41 -38.56
N GLU A 440 -20.38 -17.93 -37.36
CA GLU A 440 -20.21 -17.15 -36.13
C GLU A 440 -18.76 -16.70 -35.88
N GLY A 441 -17.79 -17.18 -36.66
CA GLY A 441 -16.37 -16.87 -36.50
C GLY A 441 -15.44 -18.08 -36.61
N LEU A 442 -14.21 -17.93 -36.16
CA LEU A 442 -13.21 -18.99 -36.11
C LEU A 442 -13.45 -19.88 -34.89
N GLY A 443 -14.04 -21.05 -35.11
CA GLY A 443 -14.21 -22.09 -34.11
C GLY A 443 -12.91 -22.87 -33.90
N ILE A 444 -12.51 -23.02 -32.64
CA ILE A 444 -11.24 -23.59 -32.20
C ILE A 444 -11.53 -24.66 -31.15
N GLN A 445 -11.12 -25.88 -31.45
CA GLN A 445 -11.12 -27.00 -30.51
C GLN A 445 -9.67 -27.35 -30.14
N PRO A 446 -9.24 -27.16 -28.89
CA PRO A 446 -7.90 -27.56 -28.46
C PRO A 446 -7.66 -29.06 -28.65
N THR A 447 -6.54 -29.43 -29.26
CA THR A 447 -6.06 -30.83 -29.36
C THR A 447 -4.96 -31.14 -28.35
N SER A 448 -4.44 -30.12 -27.66
CA SER A 448 -3.48 -30.23 -26.55
C SER A 448 -3.80 -29.21 -25.45
N SER A 449 -3.01 -29.19 -24.37
CA SER A 449 -3.13 -28.19 -23.30
C SER A 449 -2.73 -26.76 -23.72
N ASP A 450 -2.03 -26.60 -24.85
CA ASP A 450 -1.42 -25.32 -25.23
C ASP A 450 -1.91 -24.88 -26.62
N PRO A 451 -3.21 -24.55 -26.78
CA PRO A 451 -3.72 -24.02 -28.04
C PRO A 451 -3.10 -22.66 -28.31
N LEU A 452 -2.71 -22.38 -29.56
CA LEU A 452 -2.13 -21.08 -29.91
C LEU A 452 -2.52 -20.61 -31.30
N ILE A 453 -2.66 -19.29 -31.41
CA ILE A 453 -3.04 -18.56 -32.63
C ILE A 453 -1.97 -17.52 -32.87
N ARG A 454 -1.52 -17.38 -34.12
CA ARG A 454 -0.54 -16.37 -34.51
C ARG A 454 -1.05 -15.55 -35.67
N PHE A 455 -0.74 -14.26 -35.66
CA PHE A 455 -1.07 -13.37 -36.76
C PHE A 455 -0.03 -12.25 -36.87
N VAL A 456 0.07 -11.70 -38.07
CA VAL A 456 0.94 -10.55 -38.37
C VAL A 456 0.19 -9.27 -38.01
N VAL A 457 0.93 -8.22 -37.60
CA VAL A 457 0.41 -6.88 -37.33
C VAL A 457 0.88 -5.93 -38.44
N PRO A 458 0.34 -6.02 -39.66
CA PRO A 458 0.88 -5.33 -40.82
C PRO A 458 0.58 -3.82 -40.84
N ALA A 459 -0.46 -3.37 -40.14
CA ALA A 459 -1.04 -2.05 -40.35
C ALA A 459 -0.55 -0.95 -39.39
N CYS A 460 0.23 -1.30 -38.37
CA CYS A 460 0.65 -0.36 -37.33
C CYS A 460 2.16 -0.12 -37.31
N THR A 461 2.83 -0.13 -38.47
CA THR A 461 4.31 -0.06 -38.58
C THR A 461 4.92 1.10 -37.79
N ASP A 462 4.26 2.27 -37.77
CA ASP A 462 4.80 3.50 -37.19
C ASP A 462 4.41 3.72 -35.71
N SER A 463 3.65 2.78 -35.14
CA SER A 463 3.09 2.86 -33.79
C SER A 463 3.75 1.86 -32.85
N ARG A 464 4.33 2.38 -31.75
CA ARG A 464 4.95 1.56 -30.69
C ARG A 464 3.94 0.94 -29.72
N TYR A 465 2.72 1.46 -29.65
CA TYR A 465 1.69 0.97 -28.75
C TYR A 465 0.56 0.33 -29.54
N ILE A 466 0.22 -0.91 -29.24
CA ILE A 466 -0.83 -1.65 -29.95
C ILE A 466 -1.94 -2.02 -28.99
N GLY A 467 -3.17 -1.81 -29.43
CA GLY A 467 -4.37 -2.35 -28.78
C GLY A 467 -4.94 -3.51 -29.58
N VAL A 468 -5.38 -4.55 -28.87
CA VAL A 468 -6.00 -5.74 -29.45
C VAL A 468 -7.28 -6.02 -28.67
N ILE A 469 -8.41 -6.03 -29.36
CA ILE A 469 -9.72 -6.38 -28.81
C ILE A 469 -10.22 -7.59 -29.58
N ILE A 470 -10.59 -8.65 -28.86
CA ILE A 470 -11.06 -9.90 -29.45
C ILE A 470 -12.40 -10.23 -28.82
N ASN A 471 -13.45 -10.27 -29.64
CA ASN A 471 -14.74 -10.77 -29.18
C ASN A 471 -14.78 -12.27 -29.38
N ALA A 472 -15.01 -12.99 -28.30
CA ALA A 472 -14.99 -14.44 -28.31
C ALA A 472 -16.10 -15.03 -27.43
N TRP A 473 -16.47 -16.26 -27.75
CA TRP A 473 -17.21 -17.14 -26.84
C TRP A 473 -16.26 -18.26 -26.38
N ARG A 474 -16.29 -18.60 -25.09
CA ARG A 474 -15.41 -19.62 -24.48
C ARG A 474 -16.23 -20.60 -23.65
N GLU A 475 -15.94 -21.89 -23.77
CA GLU A 475 -16.62 -22.94 -22.98
C GLU A 475 -16.18 -22.92 -21.51
N GLN A 476 -14.90 -22.66 -21.25
CA GLN A 476 -14.31 -22.62 -19.91
C GLN A 476 -13.70 -21.24 -19.64
N ASP A 477 -13.69 -20.85 -18.36
CA ASP A 477 -12.93 -19.70 -17.91
C ASP A 477 -11.44 -20.04 -17.83
N GLY A 478 -10.59 -19.04 -17.63
CA GLY A 478 -9.16 -19.28 -17.48
C GLY A 478 -8.31 -18.11 -17.93
N PHE A 479 -7.00 -18.28 -17.82
CA PHE A 479 -6.06 -17.30 -18.31
C PHE A 479 -5.94 -17.35 -19.83
N VAL A 480 -5.78 -16.16 -20.39
CA VAL A 480 -5.40 -15.88 -21.76
C VAL A 480 -4.07 -15.16 -21.70
N GLN A 481 -3.10 -15.59 -22.50
CA GLN A 481 -1.80 -14.95 -22.59
C GLN A 481 -1.57 -14.48 -24.02
N MET A 482 -1.03 -13.28 -24.15
CA MET A 482 -0.69 -12.72 -25.44
C MET A 482 0.79 -12.32 -25.44
N PHE A 483 1.49 -12.74 -26.50
CA PHE A 483 2.89 -12.48 -26.73
C PHE A 483 3.04 -11.61 -27.99
N TRP A 484 4.07 -10.78 -28.01
CA TRP A 484 4.46 -10.02 -29.20
C TRP A 484 5.95 -10.17 -29.46
N GLY A 485 6.33 -10.08 -30.73
CA GLY A 485 7.72 -10.25 -31.13
C GLY A 485 7.94 -10.18 -32.63
N LYS A 486 9.18 -10.46 -33.03
CA LYS A 486 9.64 -10.38 -34.42
C LYS A 486 9.58 -11.76 -35.09
N ASP A 487 8.95 -11.83 -36.26
CA ASP A 487 8.95 -13.01 -37.14
C ASP A 487 8.59 -14.32 -36.41
N PHE A 488 7.57 -14.25 -35.55
CA PHE A 488 7.08 -15.33 -34.69
C PHE A 488 8.07 -15.86 -33.62
N ALA A 489 9.12 -15.10 -33.32
CA ALA A 489 9.94 -15.31 -32.13
C ALA A 489 9.31 -14.60 -30.93
N PHE A 490 8.92 -15.37 -29.91
CA PHE A 490 8.25 -14.87 -28.69
C PHE A 490 9.05 -15.25 -27.45
N ASP A 491 8.99 -14.41 -26.43
CA ASP A 491 9.56 -14.68 -25.11
C ASP A 491 8.60 -14.23 -24.00
N GLU A 492 8.84 -14.71 -22.77
CA GLU A 492 7.98 -14.40 -21.62
C GLU A 492 8.03 -12.93 -21.18
N GLN A 493 9.13 -12.22 -21.48
CA GLN A 493 9.27 -10.81 -21.11
C GLN A 493 8.37 -9.91 -21.95
N HIS A 494 8.05 -10.31 -23.18
CA HIS A 494 7.13 -9.63 -24.10
C HIS A 494 5.79 -10.35 -24.14
N SER A 495 5.19 -10.51 -22.96
CA SER A 495 3.88 -11.12 -22.81
C SER A 495 3.02 -10.43 -21.76
N LEU A 496 1.71 -10.54 -21.90
CA LEU A 496 0.74 -10.16 -20.87
C LEU A 496 -0.29 -11.28 -20.71
N ARG A 497 -0.58 -11.64 -19.46
CA ARG A 497 -1.52 -12.70 -19.10
C ARG A 497 -2.67 -12.14 -18.28
N ARG A 498 -3.91 -12.52 -18.61
CA ARG A 498 -5.13 -12.03 -17.96
C ARG A 498 -6.18 -13.13 -17.87
N TYR A 499 -6.97 -13.13 -16.80
CA TYR A 499 -8.09 -14.06 -16.64
C TYR A 499 -9.33 -13.57 -17.38
N TYR A 500 -10.06 -14.48 -18.02
CA TYR A 500 -11.35 -14.20 -18.65
C TYR A 500 -12.38 -15.28 -18.29
N PRO A 501 -13.67 -14.91 -18.16
CA PRO A 501 -14.73 -15.86 -17.82
C PRO A 501 -15.08 -16.76 -19.02
N ALA A 502 -15.89 -17.80 -18.73
CA ALA A 502 -16.61 -18.58 -19.73
C ALA A 502 -17.79 -17.76 -20.30
N GLY A 503 -18.32 -18.20 -21.44
CA GLY A 503 -19.39 -17.53 -22.17
C GLY A 503 -18.88 -16.43 -23.09
N ASP A 504 -19.74 -15.46 -23.38
CA ASP A 504 -19.40 -14.29 -24.18
C ASP A 504 -18.44 -13.38 -23.42
N THR A 505 -17.29 -13.09 -24.04
CA THR A 505 -16.27 -12.25 -23.44
C THR A 505 -15.55 -11.39 -24.48
N THR A 506 -15.15 -10.21 -24.06
CA THR A 506 -14.28 -9.33 -24.83
C THR A 506 -12.89 -9.38 -24.21
N ILE A 507 -11.98 -10.06 -24.89
CA ILE A 507 -10.56 -10.14 -24.52
C ILE A 507 -9.90 -8.83 -24.95
N GLN A 508 -9.17 -8.20 -24.02
CA GLN A 508 -8.65 -6.84 -24.17
C GLN A 508 -7.19 -6.81 -23.77
N PHE A 509 -6.34 -6.47 -24.74
CA PHE A 509 -4.94 -6.27 -24.49
C PHE A 509 -4.44 -4.95 -25.07
N ALA A 510 -3.51 -4.33 -24.37
CA ALA A 510 -2.71 -3.23 -24.89
C ALA A 510 -1.27 -3.42 -24.42
N TYR A 511 -0.30 -3.15 -25.28
CA TYR A 511 1.12 -3.32 -24.98
C TYR A 511 2.00 -2.36 -25.78
N GLU A 512 3.19 -2.08 -25.23
CA GLU A 512 4.30 -1.47 -25.94
C GLU A 512 5.12 -2.55 -26.66
N ARG A 513 5.40 -2.35 -27.94
CA ARG A 513 6.21 -3.23 -28.78
C ARG A 513 7.48 -2.52 -29.24
N ARG A 514 8.49 -3.31 -29.60
CA ARG A 514 9.66 -2.80 -30.32
C ARG A 514 9.26 -2.49 -31.76
N GLU A 515 9.98 -1.58 -32.41
CA GLU A 515 9.72 -1.23 -33.81
C GLU A 515 9.79 -2.45 -34.74
N THR A 516 10.64 -3.42 -34.40
CA THR A 516 10.82 -4.66 -35.16
C THR A 516 9.74 -5.71 -34.94
N ASP A 517 8.88 -5.58 -33.92
CA ASP A 517 7.93 -6.62 -33.53
C ASP A 517 6.71 -6.58 -34.46
N ASN A 518 6.63 -7.49 -35.41
CA ASN A 518 5.59 -7.53 -36.46
C ASN A 518 4.58 -8.66 -36.27
N THR A 519 4.70 -9.49 -35.24
CA THR A 519 3.87 -10.68 -35.02
C THR A 519 3.34 -10.77 -33.60
N VAL A 520 2.17 -11.39 -33.47
CA VAL A 520 1.50 -11.64 -32.19
C VAL A 520 1.15 -13.12 -32.09
N ARG A 521 1.28 -13.67 -30.88
CA ARG A 521 0.75 -14.98 -30.51
C ARG A 521 -0.28 -14.79 -29.40
N LEU A 522 -1.44 -15.42 -29.56
CA LEU A 522 -2.49 -15.51 -28.57
C LEU A 522 -2.64 -16.95 -28.13
N ASP A 523 -2.58 -17.16 -26.82
CA ASP A 523 -2.90 -18.42 -26.16
C ASP A 523 -4.28 -18.23 -25.52
N PRO A 524 -5.37 -18.69 -26.17
CA PRO A 524 -6.73 -18.26 -25.88
C PRO A 524 -7.38 -18.97 -24.68
N SER A 525 -6.75 -20.03 -24.15
CA SER A 525 -7.17 -20.70 -22.92
C SER A 525 -6.10 -21.68 -22.45
N GLU A 526 -5.87 -21.74 -21.13
CA GLU A 526 -5.13 -22.83 -20.47
C GLU A 526 -6.00 -24.06 -20.22
N ASN A 527 -7.31 -23.85 -20.09
CA ASN A 527 -8.27 -24.93 -19.86
C ASN A 527 -8.77 -25.49 -21.18
N GLN A 528 -8.89 -26.82 -21.26
CA GLN A 528 -9.47 -27.50 -22.42
C GLN A 528 -10.95 -27.14 -22.55
N GLY A 529 -11.32 -26.55 -23.68
CA GLY A 529 -12.70 -26.19 -24.00
C GLY A 529 -12.78 -25.52 -25.36
N LYS A 530 -13.97 -25.54 -25.97
CA LYS A 530 -14.23 -24.88 -27.25
C LYS A 530 -14.10 -23.38 -27.12
N ILE A 531 -13.56 -22.74 -28.16
CA ILE A 531 -13.45 -21.28 -28.26
C ILE A 531 -13.94 -20.86 -29.64
N VAL A 532 -14.73 -19.81 -29.72
CA VAL A 532 -15.17 -19.20 -30.99
C VAL A 532 -14.71 -17.76 -31.00
N ILE A 533 -13.78 -17.42 -31.90
CA ILE A 533 -13.32 -16.03 -32.09
C ILE A 533 -14.18 -15.39 -33.19
N ARG A 534 -14.98 -14.40 -32.81
CA ARG A 534 -15.91 -13.71 -33.71
C ARG A 534 -15.20 -12.66 -34.55
N ASP A 535 -14.37 -11.86 -33.91
CA ASP A 535 -13.56 -10.83 -34.57
C ASP A 535 -12.34 -10.45 -33.75
N ILE A 536 -11.31 -9.98 -34.46
CA ILE A 536 -10.07 -9.43 -33.90
C ILE A 536 -9.91 -8.01 -34.43
N GLN A 537 -9.88 -7.04 -33.52
CA GLN A 537 -9.73 -5.63 -33.82
C GLN A 537 -8.38 -5.13 -33.31
N LEU A 538 -7.60 -4.56 -34.22
CA LEU A 538 -6.34 -3.90 -33.91
C LEU A 538 -6.52 -2.39 -33.85
N SER A 539 -5.84 -1.76 -32.91
CA SER A 539 -5.74 -0.30 -32.83
C SER A 539 -4.28 0.13 -32.78
N CYS A 540 -3.86 0.99 -33.71
CA CYS A 540 -2.55 1.62 -33.65
C CYS A 540 -2.63 2.81 -32.69
N LEU A 541 -2.02 2.67 -31.51
CA LEU A 541 -2.05 3.68 -30.47
C LEU A 541 -0.86 4.63 -30.69
N GLY A 542 -1.11 5.94 -30.80
CA GLY A 542 -0.04 6.92 -31.04
C GLY A 542 1.13 6.79 -30.05
N ASN A 543 2.33 7.19 -30.48
CA ASN A 543 3.54 7.17 -29.65
C ASN A 543 3.40 8.04 -28.39
#